data_AF-X1QV27-F1
#
_entry.id   AF-X1QV27-F1
#
_cell.length_a   1.000
_cell.length_b   1.000
_cell.length_c   1.000
_cell.angle_alpha   90.00
_cell.angle_beta   90.00
_cell.angle_gamma   90.00
#
_symmetry.space_group_name_H-M   'P 1'
#
loop_
_entity.id
_entity.type
_entity.pdbx_description
1 polymer ?
#
loop_
_entity_poly.entity_id
_entity_poly.type
_entity_poly.pdbx_seq_one_letter_code
_entity_poly.pdbx_strand_id
1 'polypeptide(L)'
;GFRMTDTVPLVVPEVNPEDIKRHRGIIANPNCSTIQLVVALYPLHKVNPIKRIITATYQAVSGTGSAAVDELTAQAKQVLDGQTTIPHVYPHQIAFNVLPEIDVFLDNGYTKEEWKLVEETRKIMHADEIAISTTCVRVPVFTGHSMAVNIEFSQPMS
;
A
#
# COMPACT_ATOMS: atom_id res chain seq x y z
N GLY A 1 2.09 11.49 10.67
CA GLY A 1 0.69 11.09 10.96
C GLY A 1 0.65 10.17 12.16
N PHE A 2 -0.53 9.90 12.73
CA PHE A 2 -0.67 9.17 14.01
C PHE A 2 -0.51 7.65 13.93
N ARG A 3 -0.41 7.06 12.73
CA ARG A 3 -0.46 5.60 12.51
C ARG A 3 0.57 4.82 13.31
N MET A 4 1.79 5.33 13.45
CA MET A 4 2.88 4.68 14.19
C MET A 4 3.05 5.22 15.62
N THR A 5 2.16 6.08 16.11
CA THR A 5 2.20 6.53 17.50
C THR A 5 1.73 5.41 18.43
N ASP A 6 2.52 5.06 19.45
CA ASP A 6 2.23 3.95 20.37
C ASP A 6 0.88 4.06 21.09
N THR A 7 0.47 5.28 21.43
CA THR A 7 -0.79 5.56 22.12
C THR A 7 -2.00 5.64 21.19
N VAL A 8 -1.81 5.51 19.87
CA VAL A 8 -2.86 5.56 18.87
C VAL A 8 -3.01 4.19 18.22
N PRO A 9 -4.16 3.51 18.40
CA PRO A 9 -4.41 2.23 17.73
C PRO A 9 -4.55 2.43 16.23
N LEU A 10 -3.96 1.51 15.46
CA LEU A 10 -4.06 1.42 14.01
C LEU A 10 -4.93 0.19 13.70
N VAL A 11 -6.15 0.42 13.24
CA VAL A 11 -7.20 -0.63 13.31
C VAL A 11 -7.69 -1.02 11.92
N VAL A 12 -7.76 -2.33 11.68
CA VAL A 12 -8.58 -2.97 10.65
C VAL A 12 -9.59 -3.87 11.38
N PRO A 13 -10.90 -3.58 11.32
CA PRO A 13 -11.92 -4.28 12.10
C PRO A 13 -11.91 -5.82 11.96
N GLU A 14 -11.55 -6.33 10.79
CA GLU A 14 -11.48 -7.75 10.49
C GLU A 14 -10.23 -8.43 11.08
N VAL A 15 -9.25 -7.65 11.54
CA VAL A 15 -7.93 -8.14 11.98
C VAL A 15 -7.71 -7.93 13.48
N ASN A 16 -7.83 -6.69 13.94
CA ASN A 16 -7.54 -6.28 15.32
C ASN A 16 -8.64 -5.38 15.92
N PRO A 17 -9.92 -5.81 15.92
CA PRO A 17 -11.04 -4.97 16.38
C PRO A 17 -10.90 -4.53 17.84
N GLU A 18 -10.27 -5.35 18.67
CA GLU A 18 -10.08 -5.10 20.10
C GLU A 18 -9.18 -3.90 20.40
N ASP A 19 -8.27 -3.54 19.49
CA ASP A 19 -7.33 -2.42 19.69
C ASP A 19 -8.04 -1.07 19.78
N ILE A 20 -9.28 -0.98 19.30
CA ILE A 20 -10.10 0.23 19.45
C ILE A 20 -10.22 0.63 20.92
N LYS A 21 -10.25 -0.33 21.85
CA LYS A 21 -10.40 -0.07 23.30
C LYS A 21 -9.21 0.67 23.91
N ARG A 22 -8.06 0.67 23.23
CA ARG A 22 -6.83 1.33 23.69
C ARG A 22 -6.75 2.81 23.30
N HIS A 23 -7.72 3.32 22.53
CA HIS A 23 -7.67 4.69 22.01
C HIS A 23 -7.66 5.74 23.13
N ARG A 24 -7.02 6.88 22.87
CA ARG A 24 -7.10 8.08 23.71
C ARG A 24 -7.75 9.26 22.98
N GLY A 25 -8.85 8.97 22.27
CA GLY A 25 -9.59 9.96 21.47
C GLY A 25 -9.19 10.01 19.99
N ILE A 26 -8.14 9.29 19.59
CA ILE A 26 -7.71 9.15 18.20
C ILE A 26 -7.57 7.66 17.88
N ILE A 27 -8.12 7.26 16.74
CA ILE A 27 -7.91 5.95 16.10
C ILE A 27 -7.37 6.25 14.70
N ALA A 28 -6.28 5.59 14.32
CA ALA A 28 -5.69 5.79 13.00
C ALA A 28 -6.27 4.79 12.00
N ASN A 29 -6.71 5.28 10.84
CA ASN A 29 -7.05 4.46 9.70
C ASN A 29 -5.77 4.10 8.91
N PRO A 30 -5.54 2.84 8.55
CA PRO A 30 -4.34 2.43 7.83
C PRO A 30 -4.26 2.93 6.39
N ASN A 31 -3.14 2.66 5.75
CA ASN A 31 -2.92 2.80 4.33
C ASN A 31 -3.82 1.83 3.53
N CYS A 32 -4.38 2.30 2.42
CA CYS A 32 -5.29 1.51 1.58
C CYS A 32 -4.68 0.17 1.11
N SER A 33 -3.42 0.17 0.70
CA SER A 33 -2.68 -1.03 0.27
C SER A 33 -2.43 -1.99 1.44
N THR A 34 -2.23 -1.46 2.65
CA THR A 34 -2.08 -2.29 3.85
C THR A 34 -3.40 -2.95 4.24
N ILE A 35 -4.53 -2.23 4.22
CA ILE A 35 -5.85 -2.78 4.58
C ILE A 35 -6.16 -4.03 3.77
N GLN A 36 -6.05 -3.96 2.43
CA GLN A 36 -6.33 -5.12 1.57
C GLN A 36 -5.39 -6.30 1.85
N LEU A 37 -4.12 -6.03 2.17
CA LEU A 37 -3.11 -7.06 2.43
C LEU A 37 -3.45 -7.82 3.72
N VAL A 38 -3.68 -7.09 4.81
CA VAL A 38 -3.90 -7.71 6.12
C VAL A 38 -5.26 -8.40 6.21
N VAL A 39 -6.30 -7.88 5.55
CA VAL A 39 -7.60 -8.58 5.47
C VAL A 39 -7.45 -9.93 4.77
N ALA A 40 -6.66 -10.02 3.70
CA ALA A 40 -6.41 -11.27 2.99
C ALA A 40 -5.50 -12.23 3.77
N LEU A 41 -4.44 -11.72 4.38
CA LEU A 41 -3.39 -12.55 4.98
C LEU A 41 -3.64 -12.95 6.43
N TYR A 42 -4.37 -12.15 7.21
CA TYR A 42 -4.54 -12.41 8.64
C TYR A 42 -5.22 -13.76 8.93
N PRO A 43 -6.30 -14.17 8.25
CA PRO A 43 -6.89 -15.49 8.47
C PRO A 43 -5.90 -16.64 8.21
N LEU A 44 -5.05 -16.50 7.18
CA LEU A 44 -4.01 -17.48 6.86
C LEU A 44 -2.94 -17.51 7.96
N HIS A 45 -2.48 -16.35 8.40
CA HIS A 45 -1.49 -16.20 9.47
C HIS A 45 -1.97 -16.85 10.79
N LYS A 46 -3.27 -16.76 11.09
CA LYS A 46 -3.87 -17.38 12.28
C LYS A 46 -3.83 -18.91 12.25
N VAL A 47 -3.91 -19.52 11.06
CA VAL A 47 -3.87 -20.99 10.89
C VAL A 47 -2.44 -21.48 10.81
N ASN A 48 -1.59 -20.78 10.07
CA ASN A 48 -0.20 -21.11 9.86
C ASN A 48 0.61 -19.80 9.85
N PRO A 49 1.44 -19.53 10.86
CA PRO A 49 2.17 -18.26 10.95
C PRO A 49 2.97 -17.97 9.68
N ILE A 50 2.76 -16.77 9.12
CA ILE A 50 3.54 -16.26 7.99
C ILE A 50 4.90 -15.80 8.52
N LYS A 51 5.98 -16.28 7.88
CA LYS A 51 7.37 -15.89 8.16
C LYS A 51 7.84 -14.74 7.29
N ARG A 52 7.42 -14.75 6.02
CA ARG A 52 7.89 -13.78 5.02
C ARG A 52 6.76 -13.37 4.07
N ILE A 53 6.76 -12.10 3.69
CA ILE A 53 5.89 -11.53 2.66
C ILE A 53 6.79 -10.80 1.64
N ILE A 54 6.64 -11.15 0.37
CA ILE A 54 7.13 -10.35 -0.77
C ILE A 54 5.90 -9.89 -1.55
N THR A 55 5.78 -8.59 -1.78
CA THR A 55 4.65 -8.06 -2.56
C THR A 55 5.07 -6.99 -3.55
N ALA A 56 4.34 -6.93 -4.66
CA ALA A 56 4.40 -5.84 -5.62
C ALA A 56 3.00 -5.25 -5.77
N THR A 57 2.86 -3.95 -5.52
CA THR A 57 1.57 -3.25 -5.62
C THR A 57 1.44 -2.59 -6.98
N TYR A 58 0.23 -2.60 -7.54
CA TYR A 58 -0.17 -1.91 -8.75
C TYR A 58 -1.24 -0.90 -8.34
N GLN A 59 -0.80 0.29 -7.93
CA GLN A 59 -1.69 1.27 -7.31
C GLN A 59 -2.26 2.23 -8.37
N ALA A 60 -3.58 2.34 -8.43
CA ALA A 60 -4.30 3.32 -9.26
C ALA A 60 -3.99 4.78 -8.90
N VAL A 61 -4.17 5.68 -9.87
CA VAL A 61 -3.90 7.12 -9.72
C VAL A 61 -4.82 7.83 -8.73
N SER A 62 -6.03 7.31 -8.47
CA SER A 62 -6.92 7.88 -7.46
C SER A 62 -6.34 7.87 -6.04
N GLY A 63 -5.34 7.04 -5.76
CA GLY A 63 -4.60 7.07 -4.49
C GLY A 63 -3.82 8.38 -4.26
N THR A 64 -3.52 9.12 -5.33
CA THR A 64 -2.89 10.46 -5.26
C THR A 64 -3.94 11.58 -5.15
N GLY A 65 -5.19 11.32 -5.53
CA GLY A 65 -6.30 12.27 -5.52
C GLY A 65 -6.83 12.63 -6.92
N SER A 66 -7.83 13.51 -6.97
CA SER A 66 -8.55 13.86 -8.20
C SER A 66 -7.65 14.47 -9.28
N ALA A 67 -6.68 15.31 -8.90
CA ALA A 67 -5.74 15.90 -9.86
C ALA A 67 -4.97 14.85 -10.66
N ALA A 68 -4.61 13.71 -10.05
CA ALA A 68 -3.92 12.62 -10.74
C ALA A 68 -4.85 11.84 -11.69
N VAL A 69 -6.14 11.75 -11.35
CA VAL A 69 -7.18 11.17 -12.21
C VAL A 69 -7.38 12.04 -13.45
N ASP A 70 -7.44 13.35 -13.26
CA ASP A 70 -7.56 14.33 -14.34
C ASP A 70 -6.31 14.31 -15.23
N GLU A 71 -5.11 14.25 -14.62
CA GLU A 71 -3.84 14.14 -15.35
C GLU A 71 -3.78 12.87 -16.21
N LEU A 72 -4.11 11.70 -15.66
CA LEU A 72 -4.15 10.47 -16.46
C LEU A 72 -5.13 10.59 -17.64
N THR A 73 -6.30 11.19 -17.42
CA THR A 73 -7.31 11.40 -18.46
C THR A 73 -6.80 12.32 -19.57
N ALA A 74 -6.17 13.44 -19.21
CA ALA A 74 -5.64 14.41 -20.16
C ALA A 74 -4.45 13.83 -20.95
N GLN A 75 -3.48 13.23 -20.26
CA GLN A 75 -2.32 12.61 -20.88
C GLN A 75 -2.73 11.47 -21.81
N ALA A 76 -3.71 10.63 -21.44
CA ALA A 76 -4.17 9.53 -22.29
C ALA A 76 -4.74 10.05 -23.62
N LYS A 77 -5.55 11.11 -23.60
CA LYS A 77 -6.09 11.74 -24.83
C LYS A 77 -4.96 12.31 -25.70
N GLN A 78 -4.04 13.07 -25.10
CA GLN A 78 -2.90 13.65 -25.80
C GLN A 78 -2.05 12.58 -26.50
N VAL A 79 -1.72 11.50 -25.80
CA VAL A 79 -0.93 10.39 -26.37
C VAL A 79 -1.67 9.73 -27.54
N LEU A 80 -2.98 9.51 -27.41
CA LEU A 80 -3.80 8.91 -28.47
C LEU A 80 -3.94 9.83 -29.69
N ASP A 81 -3.87 11.14 -29.50
CA ASP A 81 -3.86 12.15 -30.56
C ASP A 81 -2.45 12.41 -31.14
N GLY A 82 -1.43 11.65 -30.71
CA GLY A 82 -0.03 11.80 -31.16
C GLY A 82 0.68 13.05 -30.62
N GLN A 83 0.16 13.63 -29.54
CA GLN A 83 0.71 14.83 -28.89
C GLN A 83 1.68 14.46 -27.76
N THR A 84 2.58 15.41 -27.44
CA THR A 84 3.46 15.28 -26.28
C THR A 84 2.70 15.58 -24.99
N THR A 85 2.98 14.84 -23.92
CA THR A 85 2.43 15.12 -22.59
C THR A 85 3.39 15.96 -21.74
N ILE A 86 2.83 16.72 -20.80
CA ILE A 86 3.61 17.43 -19.78
C ILE A 86 3.10 16.94 -18.41
N PRO A 87 3.92 16.24 -17.62
CA PRO A 87 3.56 15.82 -16.28
C PRO A 87 3.48 17.02 -15.32
N HIS A 88 2.44 17.07 -14.49
CA HIS A 88 2.22 18.11 -13.48
C HIS A 88 2.06 17.54 -12.06
N VAL A 89 1.40 16.39 -11.92
CA VAL A 89 1.15 15.72 -10.63
C VAL A 89 2.26 14.71 -10.33
N TYR A 90 2.63 13.91 -11.32
CA TYR A 90 3.77 13.00 -11.22
C TYR A 90 5.02 13.62 -11.86
N PRO A 91 6.23 13.21 -11.43
CA PRO A 91 7.47 13.66 -12.07
C PRO A 91 7.64 13.14 -13.51
N HIS A 92 6.86 12.13 -13.89
CA HIS A 92 6.91 11.48 -15.20
C HIS A 92 5.50 11.19 -15.72
N GLN A 93 5.37 11.03 -17.05
CA GLN A 93 4.10 10.68 -17.70
C GLN A 93 3.55 9.40 -17.07
N ILE A 94 2.28 9.42 -16.66
CA ILE A 94 1.59 8.23 -16.13
C ILE A 94 0.78 7.52 -17.20
N ALA A 95 0.22 8.23 -18.20
CA ALA A 95 -0.50 7.58 -19.28
C ALA A 95 0.38 6.57 -20.01
N PHE A 96 -0.09 5.34 -20.15
CA PHE A 96 0.63 4.22 -20.78
C PHE A 96 2.01 3.92 -20.16
N ASN A 97 2.21 4.23 -18.87
CA ASN A 97 3.49 4.05 -18.19
C ASN A 97 3.32 3.49 -16.77
N VAL A 98 4.40 2.99 -16.18
CA VAL A 98 4.46 2.49 -14.79
C VAL A 98 5.56 3.22 -14.04
N LEU A 99 5.25 3.81 -12.89
CA LEU A 99 6.22 4.57 -12.09
C LEU A 99 6.59 3.78 -10.83
N PRO A 100 7.85 3.35 -10.65
CA PRO A 100 8.29 2.59 -9.49
C PRO A 100 8.62 3.48 -8.28
N GLU A 101 7.80 4.50 -8.05
CA GLU A 101 7.93 5.43 -6.94
C GLU A 101 6.54 5.89 -6.50
N ILE A 102 6.20 5.63 -5.24
CA ILE A 102 5.01 6.19 -4.58
C ILE A 102 5.45 6.78 -3.25
N ASP A 103 5.18 8.09 -3.08
CA ASP A 103 5.73 8.87 -1.97
C ASP A 103 7.26 8.99 -2.09
N VAL A 104 7.93 9.62 -1.12
CA VAL A 104 9.37 9.91 -1.20
C VAL A 104 10.24 8.71 -0.83
N PHE A 105 11.46 8.65 -1.35
CA PHE A 105 12.50 7.71 -0.89
C PHE A 105 12.93 8.01 0.55
N LEU A 106 13.26 6.94 1.28
CA LEU A 106 13.88 6.93 2.59
C LEU A 106 15.38 6.57 2.46
N ASP A 107 16.15 6.79 3.52
CA ASP A 107 17.60 6.54 3.55
C ASP A 107 17.98 5.07 3.31
N ASN A 108 17.05 4.14 3.54
CA ASN A 108 17.24 2.71 3.32
C ASN A 108 16.94 2.26 1.87
N GLY A 109 16.60 3.19 0.98
CA GLY A 109 16.30 2.92 -0.43
C GLY A 109 14.86 2.49 -0.72
N TYR A 110 14.03 2.25 0.30
CA TYR A 110 12.59 2.08 0.11
C TYR A 110 11.90 3.43 -0.02
N THR A 111 10.76 3.45 -0.71
CA THR A 111 9.82 4.57 -0.64
C THR A 111 9.04 4.54 0.67
N LYS A 112 8.49 5.68 1.05
CA LYS A 112 7.66 5.80 2.24
C LYS A 112 6.35 5.01 2.10
N GLU A 113 5.82 4.80 0.90
CA GLU A 113 4.67 3.91 0.70
C GLU A 113 5.01 2.46 0.99
N GLU A 114 6.17 2.00 0.51
CA GLU A 114 6.68 0.66 0.81
C GLU A 114 6.90 0.48 2.33
N TRP A 115 7.47 1.48 2.98
CA TRP A 115 7.71 1.41 4.41
C TRP A 115 6.43 1.45 5.26
N LYS A 116 5.39 2.18 4.83
CA LYS A 116 4.06 2.10 5.46
C LYS A 116 3.53 0.68 5.41
N LEU A 117 3.60 0.01 4.26
CA LEU A 117 3.15 -1.38 4.11
C LEU A 117 3.88 -2.32 5.07
N VAL A 118 5.19 -2.16 5.26
CA VAL A 118 5.97 -2.95 6.22
C VAL A 118 5.50 -2.70 7.66
N GLU A 119 5.54 -1.45 8.09
CA GLU A 119 5.34 -1.09 9.49
C GLU A 119 3.88 -1.20 9.93
N GLU A 120 2.95 -0.79 9.08
CA GLU A 120 1.52 -0.88 9.36
C GLU A 120 1.06 -2.35 9.40
N THR A 121 1.59 -3.23 8.53
CA THR A 121 1.27 -4.67 8.56
C THR A 121 1.68 -5.29 9.90
N ARG A 122 2.92 -5.05 10.35
CA ARG A 122 3.42 -5.56 11.65
C ARG A 122 2.54 -5.09 12.80
N LYS A 123 2.25 -3.78 12.86
CA LYS A 123 1.45 -3.18 13.92
C LYS A 123 0.00 -3.71 13.94
N ILE A 124 -0.64 -3.85 12.78
CA ILE A 124 -2.04 -4.30 12.69
C ILE A 124 -2.17 -5.80 13.02
N MET A 125 -1.23 -6.63 12.55
CA MET A 125 -1.27 -8.07 12.77
C MET A 125 -0.66 -8.51 14.11
N HIS A 126 -0.10 -7.57 14.90
CA HIS A 126 0.68 -7.85 16.12
C HIS A 126 1.81 -8.86 15.86
N ALA A 127 2.55 -8.66 14.77
CA ALA A 127 3.50 -9.65 14.24
C ALA A 127 4.80 -8.98 13.78
N ASP A 128 5.57 -8.46 14.74
CA ASP A 128 6.81 -7.70 14.50
C ASP A 128 7.88 -8.53 13.78
N GLU A 129 7.86 -9.85 13.98
CA GLU A 129 8.86 -10.80 13.47
C GLU A 129 8.74 -11.07 11.96
N ILE A 130 7.63 -10.68 11.31
CA ILE A 130 7.42 -10.98 9.88
C ILE A 130 8.45 -10.22 9.05
N ALA A 131 9.17 -10.95 8.20
CA ALA A 131 10.04 -10.37 7.19
C ALA A 131 9.19 -9.87 6.02
N ILE A 132 9.19 -8.57 5.75
CA ILE A 132 8.37 -7.96 4.70
C ILE A 132 9.27 -7.18 3.74
N SER A 133 9.14 -7.45 2.45
CA SER A 133 9.67 -6.60 1.39
C SER A 133 8.56 -6.29 0.39
N THR A 134 8.42 -5.02 0.03
CA THR A 134 7.38 -4.57 -0.89
C THR A 134 7.97 -3.66 -1.94
N THR A 135 7.44 -3.73 -3.15
CA THR A 135 7.69 -2.76 -4.22
C THR A 135 6.38 -2.09 -4.58
N CYS A 136 6.32 -0.76 -4.50
CA CYS A 136 5.11 0.00 -4.76
C CYS A 136 5.18 0.74 -6.09
N VAL A 137 4.34 0.35 -7.06
CA VAL A 137 4.32 1.00 -8.37
C VAL A 137 2.99 1.68 -8.68
N ARG A 138 3.06 2.87 -9.27
CA ARG A 138 1.90 3.58 -9.81
C ARG A 138 1.61 3.09 -11.22
N VAL A 139 0.36 2.72 -11.48
CA VAL A 139 -0.10 2.21 -12.80
C VAL A 139 -1.20 3.11 -13.38
N PRO A 140 -1.43 3.11 -14.71
CA PRO A 140 -2.42 3.96 -15.36
C PRO A 140 -3.83 3.39 -15.24
N VAL A 141 -4.23 3.11 -14.00
CA VAL A 141 -5.57 2.64 -13.62
C VAL A 141 -6.24 3.74 -12.83
N PHE A 142 -7.51 4.02 -13.11
CA PHE A 142 -8.24 5.10 -12.46
C PHE A 142 -8.49 4.83 -10.97
N THR A 143 -9.06 3.67 -10.64
CA THR A 143 -9.47 3.29 -9.28
C THR A 143 -9.25 1.82 -9.01
N GLY A 144 -8.97 1.48 -7.75
CA GLY A 144 -8.67 0.13 -7.30
C GLY A 144 -7.17 -0.12 -7.25
N HIS A 145 -6.70 -0.76 -6.18
CA HIS A 145 -5.32 -1.22 -6.10
C HIS A 145 -5.31 -2.72 -6.34
N SER A 146 -4.23 -3.22 -6.93
CA SER A 146 -3.98 -4.65 -7.04
C SER A 146 -2.63 -4.94 -6.41
N MET A 147 -2.42 -6.19 -6.03
CA MET A 147 -1.13 -6.62 -5.50
C MET A 147 -0.86 -8.06 -5.87
N ALA A 148 0.37 -8.32 -6.30
CA ALA A 148 0.91 -9.68 -6.34
C ALA A 148 1.55 -9.94 -4.98
N VAL A 149 1.17 -11.06 -4.34
CA VAL A 149 1.63 -11.38 -2.98
C VAL A 149 2.19 -12.81 -2.97
N ASN A 150 3.45 -12.93 -2.57
CA ASN A 150 4.12 -14.19 -2.29
C ASN A 150 4.38 -14.26 -0.78
N ILE A 151 3.90 -15.33 -0.14
CA ILE A 151 4.08 -15.54 1.30
C ILE A 151 4.76 -16.86 1.56
N GLU A 152 5.50 -16.91 2.67
CA GLU A 152 6.12 -18.11 3.19
C GLU A 152 5.54 -18.41 4.56
N PHE A 153 5.04 -19.64 4.73
CA PHE A 153 4.43 -20.11 5.96
C PHE A 153 5.42 -20.83 6.86
N SER A 154 5.04 -20.99 8.13
CA SER A 154 5.87 -21.72 9.09
C SER A 154 5.94 -23.21 8.82
N GLN A 155 4.87 -23.77 8.25
CA GLN A 155 4.72 -25.15 7.79
C GLN A 155 4.20 -25.16 6.34
N PRO A 156 4.38 -26.25 5.56
CA PRO A 156 3.70 -26.40 4.27
C PRO A 156 2.18 -26.24 4.38
N MET A 157 1.56 -25.61 3.38
CA MET A 157 0.13 -25.34 3.33
C MET A 157 -0.41 -25.66 1.93
N SER A 158 -1.61 -26.24 1.85
CA SER A 158 -2.33 -26.62 0.62
C SER A 158 -3.77 -26.12 0.65
#